data_AF-A0A7C3LJ98-F1
#
_entry.id   AF-A0A7C3LJ98-F1
#
_cell.length_a   1.000
_cell.length_b   1.000
_cell.length_c   1.000
_cell.angle_alpha   90.00
_cell.angle_beta   90.00
_cell.angle_gamma   90.00
#
_symmetry.space_group_name_H-M   'P 1'
#
loop_
_entity.id
_entity.type
_entity.pdbx_description
1 polymer ?
#
loop_
_entity_poly.entity_id
_entity_poly.type
_entity_poly.pdbx_seq_one_letter_code
_entity_poly.pdbx_strand_id
1 'polypeptide(L)'
;MTLANFEERAMPQMYEVRGCCPLDCQDTCAWVASVENGRVVHVRGARDHPFTRGALCAKVNDYQERTYAPDRLLHPLRRVGPKGGRTVRGDQVGRGDRDHREPLHGDHQE
;
A
#
# COMPACT_ATOMS: atom_id res chain seq x y z
N MET A 1 -5.06 -28.51 0.73
CA MET A 1 -4.23 -27.30 0.66
C MET A 1 -4.65 -26.41 1.80
N THR A 2 -4.07 -26.65 2.98
CA THR A 2 -4.45 -25.97 4.21
C THR A 2 -3.99 -24.53 4.10
N LEU A 3 -4.93 -23.60 4.16
CA LEU A 3 -4.70 -22.19 4.45
C LEU A 3 -3.87 -22.17 5.74
N ALA A 4 -2.57 -21.89 5.64
CA ALA A 4 -1.75 -21.76 6.81
C ALA A 4 -2.24 -20.52 7.55
N ASN A 5 -2.88 -20.76 8.70
CA ASN A 5 -3.26 -19.76 9.68
C ASN A 5 -2.06 -18.85 9.96
N PHE A 6 -2.12 -17.63 9.45
CA PHE A 6 -1.17 -16.56 9.80
C PHE A 6 -1.49 -15.98 11.19
N GLU A 7 -2.63 -16.38 11.75
CA GLU A 7 -3.06 -16.07 13.11
C GLU A 7 -2.28 -17.00 14.07
N GLU A 8 -1.54 -16.38 15.01
CA GLU A 8 -0.81 -16.99 16.13
C GLU A 8 0.69 -17.34 15.97
N ARG A 9 1.46 -16.63 15.12
CA ARG A 9 2.87 -16.43 15.50
C ARG A 9 2.87 -15.43 16.65
N ALA A 10 3.28 -15.87 17.85
CA ALA A 10 3.61 -14.97 18.96
C ALA A 10 4.68 -13.98 18.45
N MET A 11 4.24 -12.78 18.07
CA MET A 11 5.13 -11.77 17.54
C MET A 11 5.89 -11.17 18.72
N PRO A 12 7.22 -11.09 18.65
CA PRO A 12 7.98 -10.46 19.72
C PRO A 12 7.52 -9.01 19.89
N GLN A 13 7.66 -8.47 21.10
CA GLN A 13 7.23 -7.10 21.38
C GLN A 13 7.90 -6.08 20.48
N MET A 14 9.11 -6.38 19.99
CA MET A 14 9.82 -5.58 19.00
C MET A 14 10.44 -6.45 17.92
N TYR A 15 10.26 -6.07 16.65
CA TYR A 15 10.90 -6.71 15.49
C TYR A 15 11.06 -5.75 14.32
N GLU A 16 11.84 -6.17 13.33
CA GLU A 16 12.07 -5.42 12.10
C GLU A 16 11.45 -6.12 10.90
N VAL A 17 10.85 -5.33 10.00
CA VAL A 17 10.29 -5.81 8.72
C VAL A 17 10.97 -5.07 7.58
N ARG A 18 11.46 -5.82 6.58
CA ARG A 18 12.06 -5.25 5.37
C ARG A 18 10.99 -5.03 4.30
N GLY A 19 11.10 -3.94 3.57
CA GLY A 19 10.17 -3.60 2.50
C GLY A 19 10.77 -2.69 1.43
N CYS A 20 9.91 -2.28 0.51
CA CYS A 20 10.24 -1.39 -0.61
C CYS A 20 9.32 -0.17 -0.61
N CYS A 21 9.83 0.99 -1.02
CA CYS A 21 9.07 2.21 -1.14
C CYS A 21 7.89 2.05 -2.12
N PRO A 22 6.65 2.36 -1.74
CA PRO A 22 5.48 2.20 -2.60
C PRO A 22 5.20 3.44 -3.48
N LEU A 23 6.05 4.48 -3.45
CA LEU A 23 5.82 5.74 -4.17
C LEU A 23 6.21 5.70 -5.65
N ASP A 24 6.54 4.52 -6.18
CA ASP A 24 6.82 4.27 -7.60
C ASP A 24 7.79 5.29 -8.24
N CYS A 25 8.84 5.67 -7.50
CA CYS A 25 9.95 6.43 -8.05
C CYS A 25 11.04 5.48 -8.55
N GLN A 26 11.86 5.97 -9.48
CA GLN A 26 12.95 5.21 -10.10
C GLN A 26 14.03 4.75 -9.09
N ASP A 27 14.07 5.37 -7.91
CA ASP A 27 15.05 5.01 -6.86
C ASP A 27 14.78 3.62 -6.27
N THR A 28 13.52 3.15 -6.29
CA THR A 28 13.11 1.83 -5.77
C THR A 28 13.66 1.52 -4.37
N CYS A 29 13.65 2.52 -3.47
CA CYS A 29 14.34 2.43 -2.19
C CYS A 29 13.87 1.24 -1.34
N ALA A 30 14.81 0.44 -0.83
CA ALA A 30 14.54 -0.51 0.23
C ALA A 30 14.61 0.16 1.61
N TRP A 31 13.70 -0.23 2.50
CA TRP A 31 13.62 0.26 3.87
C TRP A 31 13.45 -0.89 4.86
N VAL A 32 13.64 -0.57 6.14
CA VAL A 32 13.35 -1.43 7.28
C VAL A 32 12.45 -0.66 8.24
N ALA A 33 11.34 -1.27 8.62
CA ALA A 33 10.39 -0.75 9.58
C ALA A 33 10.61 -1.42 10.93
N SER A 34 10.78 -0.63 11.99
CA SER A 34 10.75 -1.09 13.36
C SER A 34 9.29 -1.18 13.81
N VAL A 35 8.88 -2.36 14.27
CA VAL A 35 7.53 -2.66 14.75
C VAL A 35 7.59 -2.92 16.24
N GLU A 36 6.72 -2.26 16.99
CA GLU A 36 6.55 -2.43 18.42
C GLU A 36 5.08 -2.73 18.72
N ASN A 37 4.79 -3.79 19.49
CA ASN A 37 3.43 -4.20 19.86
C ASN A 37 2.47 -4.30 18.64
N GLY A 38 2.99 -4.77 17.49
CA GLY A 38 2.23 -4.88 16.23
C GLY A 38 2.01 -3.57 15.47
N ARG A 39 2.61 -2.43 15.91
CA ARG A 39 2.51 -1.13 15.25
C ARG A 39 3.87 -0.66 14.75
N VAL A 40 3.92 -0.11 13.53
CA VAL A 40 5.16 0.49 13.00
C VAL A 40 5.43 1.78 13.77
N VAL A 41 6.59 1.85 14.41
CA VAL A 41 7.01 3.05 15.19
C VAL A 41 8.05 3.88 14.46
N HIS A 42 8.82 3.27 13.55
CA HIS A 42 9.87 3.97 12.81
C HIS A 42 10.16 3.29 11.47
N VAL A 43 10.56 4.08 10.46
CA VAL A 43 11.03 3.60 9.16
C VAL A 43 12.39 4.21 8.86
N ARG A 44 13.33 3.38 8.42
CA ARG A 44 14.68 3.81 8.02
C ARG A 44 15.12 3.13 6.74
N GLY A 45 16.07 3.73 6.02
CA GLY A 45 16.62 3.10 4.82
C GLY A 45 17.40 1.82 5.14
N ALA A 46 17.34 0.86 4.23
CA ALA A 46 18.14 -0.35 4.32
C ALA A 46 19.60 -0.04 3.92
N ARG A 47 20.53 -0.16 4.87
CA ARG A 47 21.95 0.19 4.67
C ARG A 47 22.64 -0.70 3.63
N ASP A 48 22.19 -1.94 3.52
CA ASP A 48 22.67 -2.96 2.59
C ASP A 48 22.09 -2.81 1.18
N HIS A 49 21.15 -1.88 0.95
CA HIS A 49 20.61 -1.63 -0.39
C HIS A 49 21.67 -0.94 -1.26
N PRO A 50 22.10 -1.55 -2.39
CA PRO A 50 23.28 -1.10 -3.13
C PRO A 50 23.13 0.31 -3.71
N PHE A 51 21.91 0.67 -4.11
CA PHE A 51 21.65 1.97 -4.76
C PHE A 51 21.50 3.09 -3.75
N THR A 52 20.65 2.90 -2.72
CA THR A 52 20.29 3.98 -1.79
C THR A 52 21.13 4.01 -0.53
N ARG A 53 21.79 2.89 -0.16
CA ARG A 53 22.75 2.79 0.96
C ARG A 53 22.22 3.37 2.28
N GLY A 54 20.94 3.14 2.55
CA GLY A 54 20.26 3.64 3.75
C GLY A 54 19.69 5.06 3.65
N ALA A 55 19.87 5.76 2.53
CA ALA A 55 19.21 7.03 2.29
C ALA A 55 17.73 6.83 1.94
N LEU A 56 16.87 7.66 2.55
CA LEU A 56 15.47 7.83 2.18
C LEU A 56 15.20 9.31 1.97
N CYS A 57 14.24 9.62 1.09
CA CYS A 57 13.81 11.00 0.88
C CYS A 57 12.84 11.45 1.99
N ALA A 58 12.60 12.76 2.08
CA ALA A 58 11.69 13.34 3.08
C ALA A 58 10.26 12.77 3.02
N LYS A 59 9.85 12.17 1.89
CA LYS A 59 8.52 11.56 1.73
C LYS A 59 8.35 10.23 2.48
N VAL A 60 9.46 9.55 2.81
CA VAL A 60 9.44 8.16 3.30
C VAL A 60 10.08 7.99 4.67
N ASN A 61 10.90 8.94 5.15
CA ASN A 61 11.50 8.86 6.49
C ASN A 61 10.46 8.64 7.59
N ASP A 62 9.28 9.25 7.47
CA ASP A 62 8.19 9.11 8.44
C ASP A 62 6.95 8.44 7.84
N TYR A 63 7.14 7.44 6.97
CA TYR A 63 6.04 6.82 6.22
C TYR A 63 4.94 6.20 7.09
N GLN A 64 5.25 5.84 8.35
CA GLN A 64 4.28 5.40 9.34
C GLN A 64 3.19 6.45 9.60
N GLU A 65 3.50 7.74 9.54
CA GLU A 65 2.53 8.82 9.76
C GLU A 65 1.44 8.79 8.69
N ARG A 66 1.81 8.57 7.42
CA ARG A 66 0.86 8.43 6.32
C ARG A 66 0.00 7.17 6.46
N THR A 67 0.58 6.09 6.97
CA THR A 67 -0.15 4.82 7.20
C THR A 67 -1.23 4.97 8.27
N TYR A 68 -0.97 5.82 9.27
CA TYR A 68 -1.88 6.07 10.40
C TYR A 68 -2.60 7.41 10.32
N ALA A 69 -2.57 8.09 9.16
CA ALA A 69 -3.21 9.38 8.98
C ALA A 69 -4.74 9.26 9.23
N PRO A 70 -5.34 10.21 9.97
CA PRO A 70 -6.75 10.12 10.38
C PRO A 70 -7.72 10.21 9.19
N ASP A 71 -7.29 10.80 8.08
CA ASP A 71 -8.04 10.96 6.83
C ASP A 71 -7.79 9.81 5.83
N ARG A 72 -7.04 8.77 6.23
CA ARG A 72 -6.77 7.61 5.36
C ARG A 72 -8.06 6.89 4.99
N LEU A 73 -8.25 6.66 3.70
CA LEU A 73 -9.35 5.83 3.19
C LEU A 73 -9.13 4.37 3.62
N LEU A 74 -10.04 3.86 4.45
CA LEU A 74 -10.01 2.47 4.96
C LEU A 74 -10.91 1.53 4.15
N HIS A 75 -11.87 2.10 3.43
CA HIS A 75 -12.85 1.35 2.66
C HIS A 75 -12.97 1.90 1.24
N PRO A 76 -13.30 1.04 0.28
CA PRO A 76 -13.62 1.47 -1.07
C PRO A 76 -14.81 2.44 -1.09
N LEU A 77 -14.72 3.44 -1.98
CA LEU A 77 -15.75 4.45 -2.17
C LEU A 77 -16.21 4.45 -3.63
N ARG A 78 -17.51 4.60 -3.87
CA ARG A 78 -18.10 4.80 -5.20
C ARG A 78 -18.67 6.20 -5.32
N ARG A 79 -18.33 6.92 -6.39
CA ARG A 79 -18.96 8.21 -6.72
C ARG A 79 -20.46 8.00 -6.98
N VAL A 80 -21.29 8.77 -6.30
CA VAL A 80 -22.75 8.76 -6.49
C VAL A 80 -23.22 10.19 -6.77
N GLY A 81 -23.15 10.61 -8.03
CA GLY A 81 -23.51 11.96 -8.43
C GLY A 81 -22.83 12.43 -9.73
N PRO A 82 -23.18 13.64 -10.20
CA PRO A 82 -22.59 14.23 -11.39
C PRO A 82 -21.06 14.38 -11.25
N LYS A 83 -20.36 14.38 -12.39
CA LYS A 83 -18.91 14.65 -12.41
C LYS A 83 -18.65 16.04 -11.81
N GLY A 84 -17.66 16.14 -10.92
CA GLY A 84 -17.40 17.36 -10.14
C GLY A 84 -18.18 17.45 -8.82
N GLY A 85 -19.19 16.60 -8.60
CA GLY A 85 -19.81 16.42 -7.29
C GLY A 85 -18.90 15.66 -6.33
N ARG A 86 -18.96 16.01 -5.03
CA ARG A 86 -18.16 15.37 -3.97
C ARG A 86 -18.84 14.17 -3.29
N THR A 87 -20.02 13.78 -3.76
CA THR A 87 -20.82 12.74 -3.12
C THR A 87 -20.29 11.34 -3.43
N VAL A 88 -19.98 10.59 -2.38
CA VAL A 88 -19.47 9.21 -2.44
C VAL A 88 -20.25 8.32 -1.48
N ARG A 89 -20.39 7.04 -1.83
CA ARG A 89 -20.99 5.99 -1.00
C ARG A 89 -19.92 4.95 -0.65
N GLY A 90 -19.85 4.52 0.61
CA GLY A 90 -18.94 3.47 1.05
C GLY A 90 -19.37 2.06 0.63
N ASP A 91 -18.40 1.13 0.64
CA ASP A 91 -18.59 -0.32 0.61
C ASP A 91 -19.10 -0.92 -0.72
N GLN A 92 -18.41 -0.63 -1.82
CA GLN A 92 -18.71 -1.22 -3.14
C GLN A 92 -17.51 -1.83 -3.88
N VAL A 93 -16.63 -2.57 -3.19
CA VAL A 93 -15.81 -3.57 -3.92
C VAL A 93 -16.71 -4.76 -4.23
N GLY A 94 -17.43 -4.65 -5.34
CA GLY A 94 -18.39 -5.64 -5.78
C GLY A 94 -18.60 -5.55 -7.28
N ARG A 95 -17.83 -6.34 -8.02
CA ARG A 95 -18.05 -6.76 -9.43
C ARG A 95 -18.12 -5.70 -10.54
N GLY A 96 -18.32 -4.42 -10.23
CA GLY A 96 -18.58 -3.35 -11.21
C GLY A 96 -17.40 -2.97 -12.11
N ASP A 97 -16.15 -3.17 -11.68
CA ASP A 97 -14.97 -2.92 -12.55
C ASP A 97 -14.88 -3.89 -13.75
N ARG A 98 -15.68 -4.97 -13.74
CA ARG A 98 -15.81 -5.88 -14.89
C ARG A 98 -16.85 -5.42 -15.89
N ASP A 99 -17.84 -4.64 -15.47
CA ASP A 99 -18.96 -4.20 -16.33
C ASP A 99 -18.56 -3.08 -17.31
N HIS A 100 -17.37 -2.51 -17.17
CA HIS A 100 -16.79 -1.51 -18.08
C HIS A 100 -15.52 -1.97 -18.78
N ARG A 101 -15.14 -3.26 -18.66
CA ARG A 101 -14.17 -3.85 -19.59
C ARG A 101 -14.90 -4.18 -20.88
N GLU A 102 -15.07 -3.19 -21.76
CA GLU A 102 -15.12 -3.54 -23.18
C GLU A 102 -13.85 -4.34 -23.52
N PRO A 103 -13.92 -5.34 -24.42
CA PRO A 103 -12.72 -6.00 -24.89
C PRO A 103 -11.86 -4.93 -25.59
N LEU A 104 -10.73 -4.57 -25.00
CA LEU A 104 -9.74 -3.68 -25.61
C LEU A 104 -9.00 -4.33 -26.80
N HIS A 105 -9.59 -5.36 -27.41
CA HIS A 105 -9.08 -6.00 -28.61
C HIS A 105 -10.14 -5.81 -29.69
N GLY A 106 -10.04 -4.67 -30.37
CA GLY A 106 -10.54 -4.61 -31.73
C GLY A 106 -9.74 -5.60 -32.57
N ASP A 107 -10.45 -6.42 -33.32
CA ASP A 107 -9.91 -7.32 -34.32
C ASP A 107 -9.01 -6.54 -35.29
N HIS A 108 -7.71 -6.56 -35.08
CA HIS A 108 -6.74 -6.31 -36.15
C HIS A 108 -6.72 -7.58 -37.02
N GLN A 109 -7.74 -7.73 -37.87
CA GLN A 109 -7.68 -8.65 -39.01
C GLN A 109 -6.80 -8.01 -40.10
N GLU A 110 -5.68 -8.70 -40.34
CA GLU A 110 -4.76 -8.68 -41.49
C GLU A 110 -4.15 -7.35 -41.98
#